data_AF-A0A0V1JIJ1-F1
#
_entry.id   AF-A0A0V1JIJ1-F1
#
_cell.length_a   1.000
_cell.length_b   1.000
_cell.length_c   1.000
_cell.angle_alpha   90.00
_cell.angle_beta   90.00
_cell.angle_gamma   90.00
#
_symmetry.space_group_name_H-M   'P 1'
#
loop_
_entity.id
_entity.type
_entity.pdbx_description
1 polymer ?
#
loop_
_entity_poly.entity_id
_entity_poly.type
_entity_poly.pdbx_seq_one_letter_code
_entity_poly.pdbx_strand_id
1 'polypeptide(L)'
;LISVTAKFYDPLGHISPYIIRAKILFQKLWQRDLNWDDELPSDLQDEWQKWKMELCDVNDIRIPRCLISFHGSTISKIALHAFGDASETAYGAGVYLVMTKEGHSSISNLVMAKSRVAPLKKMTLPRLELMAVKLGVFVKDSLKMRIDRVTCWTDSKIALSWIKVRVFTELVENINLSPERYEHLDRLLRITAYCIRFGKNCRLPKAEGLVEYATPLEMQNAENYWIRKAQHERFINEIHQLSGGRQVAANSRLQQFDPLIDEDGLLRIGGRLQNSDLPEGTKHPILLPDKHPITMAIIRRCHLRQLHSGCESTLATLRQRYWILRGRREMKGVIYACPCCRRIESRAFASKMAPLPADRIRVTRPFENTGLDIAGSFFTRLGKKVNKNYICLFTCMTTRAVHLEVVSEVTALRLLQALRRFIARRGKPRILQLDNFKSFKKRHPHHRNDPAKQTEERATENRERVEKGWSGCLPCLHHCRKQLMHRSMARQCSGGLIFQLRLHTACV
;
A
#
# COMPACT_ATOMS: atom_id res chain seq x y z
N LEU A 1 34.99 -6.52 1.95
CA LEU A 1 34.81 -5.27 1.16
C LEU A 1 34.15 -4.17 1.99
N ILE A 2 32.92 -4.38 2.47
CA ILE A 2 32.11 -3.38 3.20
C ILE A 2 32.81 -2.81 4.43
N SER A 3 33.40 -3.67 5.25
CA SER A 3 34.18 -3.26 6.43
C SER A 3 35.32 -2.29 6.10
N VAL A 4 36.00 -2.48 4.96
CA VAL A 4 37.13 -1.61 4.56
C VAL A 4 36.64 -0.27 4.05
N THR A 5 35.59 -0.24 3.21
CA THR A 5 35.05 1.03 2.71
C THR A 5 34.44 1.88 3.82
N ALA A 6 33.86 1.25 4.85
CA ALA A 6 33.28 1.94 6.01
C ALA A 6 34.33 2.61 6.92
N LYS A 7 35.63 2.27 6.79
CA LYS A 7 36.71 2.91 7.56
C LYS A 7 36.98 4.35 7.12
N PHE A 8 36.53 4.74 5.93
CA PHE A 8 36.76 6.08 5.41
C PHE A 8 35.72 7.07 5.91
N TYR A 9 36.18 8.07 6.65
CA TYR A 9 35.38 9.20 7.09
C TYR A 9 35.81 10.47 6.35
N ASP A 10 35.07 10.84 5.32
CA ASP A 10 35.36 12.01 4.46
C ASP A 10 34.15 12.97 4.40
N PRO A 11 33.95 13.81 5.42
CA PRO A 11 32.79 14.70 5.50
C PRO A 11 32.84 15.83 4.46
N LEU A 12 34.04 16.24 4.04
CA LEU A 12 34.25 17.31 3.06
C LEU A 12 34.43 16.79 1.64
N GLY A 13 34.57 15.47 1.45
CA GLY A 13 34.63 14.83 0.15
C GLY A 13 35.97 14.96 -0.55
N HIS A 14 37.08 15.26 0.14
CA HIS A 14 38.40 15.44 -0.50
C HIS A 14 38.93 14.17 -1.16
N ILE A 15 38.54 12.99 -0.67
CA ILE A 15 38.89 11.69 -1.24
C ILE A 15 37.69 11.06 -1.99
N SER A 16 36.70 11.88 -2.38
CA SER A 16 35.53 11.46 -3.16
C SER A 16 35.86 10.66 -4.43
N PRO A 17 36.91 10.98 -5.22
CA PRO A 17 37.30 10.19 -6.40
C PRO A 17 37.73 8.75 -6.06
N TYR A 18 38.28 8.55 -4.86
CA TYR A 18 38.66 7.23 -4.37
C TYR A 18 37.45 6.46 -3.83
N ILE A 19 36.62 7.11 -3.00
CA ILE A 19 35.45 6.48 -2.37
C ILE A 19 34.37 6.10 -3.40
N ILE A 20 34.18 6.89 -4.47
CA ILE A 20 33.13 6.62 -5.46
C ILE A 20 33.33 5.28 -6.18
N ARG A 21 34.57 4.86 -6.42
CA ARG A 21 34.89 3.57 -7.03
C ARG A 21 34.42 2.40 -6.19
N ALA A 22 34.64 2.45 -4.87
CA ALA A 22 34.10 1.44 -3.96
C ALA A 22 32.57 1.45 -3.92
N LYS A 23 31.93 2.62 -4.00
CA LYS A 23 30.46 2.72 -4.08
C LYS A 23 29.89 2.14 -5.38
N ILE A 24 30.57 2.34 -6.51
CA ILE A 24 30.21 1.73 -7.79
C ILE A 24 30.36 0.20 -7.70
N LEU A 25 31.44 -0.28 -7.09
CA LEU A 25 31.65 -1.71 -6.87
C LEU A 25 30.53 -2.34 -6.04
N PHE A 26 30.04 -1.66 -4.99
CA PHE A 26 28.85 -2.12 -4.26
C PHE A 26 27.60 -2.23 -5.13
N GLN A 27 27.37 -1.24 -5.99
CA GLN A 27 26.23 -1.28 -6.90
C GLN A 27 26.33 -2.47 -7.86
N LYS A 28 27.53 -2.78 -8.38
CA LYS A 28 27.77 -3.98 -9.21
C LYS A 28 27.51 -5.28 -8.43
N LEU A 29 27.94 -5.38 -7.17
CA LEU A 29 27.71 -6.56 -6.33
C LEU A 29 26.22 -6.79 -6.08
N TRP A 30 25.46 -5.73 -5.77
CA TRP A 30 24.01 -5.83 -5.58
C TRP A 30 23.26 -6.22 -6.85
N GLN A 31 23.75 -5.81 -8.04
CA GLN A 31 23.17 -6.26 -9.31
C GLN A 31 23.37 -7.76 -9.57
N ARG A 32 24.36 -8.38 -8.93
CA ARG A 32 24.67 -9.81 -9.06
C ARG A 32 24.06 -10.68 -7.97
N ASP A 33 23.26 -10.10 -7.08
CA ASP A 33 22.53 -10.78 -6.01
C ASP A 33 23.41 -11.70 -5.14
N LEU A 34 24.62 -11.24 -4.82
CA LEU A 34 25.59 -11.96 -3.98
C LEU A 34 25.27 -11.77 -2.49
N ASN A 35 25.40 -12.84 -1.72
CA ASN A 35 25.32 -12.83 -0.26
C ASN A 35 26.64 -12.33 0.36
N TRP A 36 26.59 -12.04 1.66
CA TRP A 36 27.72 -11.47 2.42
C TRP A 36 28.96 -12.35 2.47
N ASP A 37 28.76 -13.67 2.44
CA ASP A 37 29.81 -14.68 2.57
C ASP A 37 30.21 -15.29 1.22
N ASP A 38 29.59 -14.86 0.12
CA ASP A 38 29.88 -15.37 -1.22
C ASP A 38 31.24 -14.86 -1.70
N GLU A 39 31.98 -15.72 -2.41
CA GLU A 39 33.26 -15.34 -3.03
C GLU A 39 33.04 -14.31 -4.15
N LEU A 40 33.96 -13.35 -4.26
CA LEU A 40 33.89 -12.33 -5.31
C LEU A 40 34.18 -12.96 -6.68
N PRO A 41 33.36 -12.69 -7.71
CA PRO A 41 33.70 -13.03 -9.09
C PRO A 41 35.06 -12.45 -9.48
N SER A 42 35.82 -13.17 -10.30
CA SER A 42 37.22 -12.82 -10.64
C SER A 42 37.37 -11.39 -11.16
N ASP A 43 36.44 -10.93 -12.00
CA ASP A 43 36.44 -9.57 -12.55
C ASP A 43 36.28 -8.48 -11.46
N LEU A 44 35.42 -8.73 -10.46
CA LEU A 44 35.22 -7.82 -9.33
C LEU A 44 36.32 -7.94 -8.28
N GLN A 45 36.94 -9.12 -8.16
CA GLN A 45 38.08 -9.35 -7.30
C GLN A 45 39.30 -8.56 -7.77
N ASP A 46 39.56 -8.53 -9.07
CA ASP A 46 40.66 -7.74 -9.66
C ASP A 46 40.44 -6.23 -9.46
N GLU A 47 39.22 -5.74 -9.72
CA GLU A 47 38.84 -4.35 -9.45
C GLU A 47 39.01 -3.99 -7.96
N TRP A 48 38.61 -4.90 -7.08
CA TRP A 48 38.76 -4.75 -5.64
C TRP A 48 40.22 -4.68 -5.20
N GLN A 49 41.06 -5.61 -5.66
CA GLN A 49 42.48 -5.63 -5.29
C GLN A 49 43.21 -4.39 -5.80
N LYS A 50 42.93 -3.98 -7.04
CA LYS A 50 43.48 -2.74 -7.60
C LYS A 50 43.12 -1.52 -6.75
N TRP A 51 41.83 -1.36 -6.42
CA TRP A 51 41.38 -0.27 -5.55
C TRP A 51 42.05 -0.33 -4.16
N LYS A 52 42.21 -1.52 -3.60
CA LYS A 52 42.85 -1.73 -2.29
C LYS A 52 44.34 -1.41 -2.29
N MET A 53 45.07 -1.67 -3.37
CA MET A 53 46.51 -1.32 -3.45
C MET A 53 46.74 0.19 -3.45
N GLU A 54 45.88 0.92 -4.16
CA GLU A 54 45.90 2.41 -4.20
C GLU A 54 45.55 3.06 -2.85
N LEU A 55 45.10 2.28 -1.86
CA LEU A 55 44.79 2.77 -0.51
C LEU A 55 46.03 3.32 0.19
N CYS A 56 47.22 2.81 -0.16
CA CYS A 56 48.49 3.31 0.37
C CYS A 56 48.74 4.77 -0.04
N ASP A 57 48.39 5.12 -1.28
CA ASP A 57 48.63 6.45 -1.87
C ASP A 57 47.75 7.53 -1.21
N VAL A 58 46.63 7.14 -0.60
CA VAL A 58 45.74 8.07 0.12
C VAL A 58 46.46 8.75 1.30
N ASN A 59 47.45 8.09 1.90
CA ASN A 59 48.22 8.66 3.02
C ASN A 59 49.11 9.84 2.59
N ASP A 60 49.43 9.95 1.30
CA ASP A 60 50.26 11.02 0.76
C ASP A 60 49.46 12.29 0.45
N ILE A 61 48.12 12.20 0.50
CA ILE A 61 47.24 13.34 0.24
C ILE A 61 47.34 14.34 1.41
N ARG A 62 47.93 15.51 1.13
CA ARG A 62 47.98 16.64 2.06
C ARG A 62 46.86 17.63 1.76
N ILE A 63 45.97 17.85 2.74
CA ILE A 63 44.87 18.82 2.63
C ILE A 63 45.20 20.04 3.49
N PRO A 64 45.28 21.25 2.91
CA PRO A 64 45.51 22.46 3.70
C PRO A 64 44.31 22.71 4.63
N ARG A 65 44.56 22.82 5.93
CA ARG A 65 43.52 23.08 6.93
C ARG A 65 42.95 24.50 6.83
N CYS A 66 43.80 25.45 6.46
CA CYS A 66 43.39 26.84 6.28
C CYS A 66 43.05 27.09 4.81
N LEU A 67 41.80 27.45 4.53
CA LEU A 67 41.35 27.81 3.18
C LEU A 67 41.89 29.17 2.72
N ILE A 68 42.27 30.05 3.67
CA ILE A 68 42.75 31.41 3.42
C ILE A 68 44.13 31.57 4.07
N SER A 69 45.19 31.44 3.29
CA SER A 69 46.57 31.44 3.80
C SER A 69 47.22 32.83 3.94
N PHE A 70 46.43 33.93 4.00
CA PHE A 70 46.95 35.31 4.05
C PHE A 70 46.19 36.18 5.07
N HIS A 71 46.87 37.20 5.60
CA HIS A 71 46.21 38.26 6.36
C HIS A 71 45.29 39.09 5.44
N GLY A 72 44.06 39.37 5.90
CA GLY A 72 42.96 39.89 5.09
C GLY A 72 43.18 41.24 4.39
N SER A 73 44.27 41.96 4.68
CA SER A 73 44.60 43.25 4.09
C SER A 73 45.14 43.18 2.64
N THR A 74 45.34 41.99 2.06
CA THR A 74 45.88 41.83 0.69
C THR A 74 44.94 41.16 -0.32
N ILE A 75 43.70 40.84 0.10
CA ILE A 75 42.73 40.10 -0.74
C ILE A 75 41.81 41.09 -1.43
N SER A 76 41.83 41.13 -2.78
CA SER A 76 40.98 42.03 -3.57
C SER A 76 39.64 41.41 -3.94
N LYS A 77 39.60 40.09 -4.21
CA LYS A 77 38.39 39.35 -4.61
C LYS A 77 38.37 37.94 -4.06
N ILE A 78 37.20 37.51 -3.63
CA ILE A 78 36.90 36.14 -3.19
C ILE A 78 35.77 35.57 -4.05
N ALA A 79 36.03 34.47 -4.75
CA ALA A 79 35.06 33.80 -5.60
C ALA A 79 34.95 32.31 -5.26
N LEU A 80 33.75 31.75 -5.34
CA LEU A 80 33.53 30.31 -5.35
C LEU A 80 33.37 29.81 -6.77
N HIS A 81 34.07 28.74 -7.11
CA HIS A 81 33.96 28.05 -8.38
C HIS A 81 33.50 26.62 -8.12
N ALA A 82 32.25 26.31 -8.46
CA ALA A 82 31.68 24.98 -8.36
C ALA A 82 31.74 24.28 -9.73
N PHE A 83 32.38 23.14 -9.81
CA PHE A 83 32.44 22.30 -11.01
C PHE A 83 31.61 21.07 -10.77
N GLY A 84 30.79 20.69 -11.75
CA GLY A 84 29.98 19.48 -11.69
C GLY A 84 30.10 18.69 -12.98
N ASP A 85 30.09 17.37 -12.83
CA ASP A 85 30.17 16.43 -13.93
C ASP A 85 29.30 15.21 -13.61
N ALA A 86 28.74 14.59 -14.63
CA ALA A 86 27.90 13.41 -14.50
C ALA A 86 28.09 12.42 -15.65
N SER A 87 28.15 11.15 -15.29
CA SER A 87 28.14 10.03 -16.21
C SER A 87 27.01 9.06 -15.88
N GLU A 88 26.88 8.01 -16.69
CA GLU A 88 25.92 6.93 -16.44
C GLU A 88 26.24 6.11 -15.19
N THR A 89 27.48 6.18 -14.68
CA THR A 89 27.94 5.39 -13.53
C THR A 89 27.96 6.20 -12.23
N ALA A 90 28.37 7.46 -12.29
CA ALA A 90 28.46 8.34 -11.13
C ALA A 90 28.41 9.81 -11.53
N TYR A 91 28.14 10.66 -10.56
CA TYR A 91 28.17 12.11 -10.73
C TYR A 91 28.83 12.77 -9.51
N GLY A 92 29.49 13.88 -9.76
CA GLY A 92 30.39 14.53 -8.83
C GLY A 92 30.28 16.05 -8.90
N ALA A 93 30.62 16.73 -7.81
CA ALA A 93 30.81 18.16 -7.79
C ALA A 93 31.94 18.53 -6.84
N GLY A 94 32.75 19.51 -7.22
CA GLY A 94 33.82 20.09 -6.41
C GLY A 94 33.69 21.60 -6.35
N VAL A 95 33.80 22.18 -5.16
CA VAL A 95 33.70 23.63 -4.94
C VAL A 95 35.04 24.15 -4.47
N TYR A 96 35.62 25.06 -5.25
CA TYR A 96 36.89 25.72 -4.99
C TYR A 96 36.66 27.15 -4.53
N LEU A 97 37.41 27.57 -3.53
CA LEU A 97 37.55 28.96 -3.13
C LEU A 97 38.75 29.54 -3.89
N VAL A 98 38.50 30.55 -4.71
CA VAL A 98 39.50 31.26 -5.49
C VAL A 98 39.64 32.66 -4.93
N MET A 99 40.85 33.02 -4.53
CA MET A 99 41.17 34.34 -3.99
C MET A 99 42.19 35.02 -4.89
N THR A 100 41.99 36.31 -5.15
CA THR A 100 42.91 37.12 -5.94
C THR A 100 43.59 38.16 -5.05
N LYS A 101 44.93 38.21 -5.09
CA LYS A 101 45.73 39.20 -4.36
C LYS A 101 45.84 40.51 -5.15
N GLU A 102 46.02 41.63 -4.45
CA GLU A 102 46.53 42.87 -5.06
C GLU A 102 47.93 42.61 -5.65
N GLY A 103 48.02 42.42 -6.97
CA GLY A 103 49.24 41.96 -7.65
C GLY A 103 49.06 40.78 -8.62
N HIS A 104 47.83 40.33 -8.90
CA HIS A 104 47.45 39.32 -9.92
C HIS A 104 47.76 37.84 -9.62
N SER A 105 48.42 37.50 -8.51
CA SER A 105 48.49 36.10 -8.09
C SER A 105 47.14 35.62 -7.54
N SER A 106 46.66 34.49 -8.06
CA SER A 106 45.41 33.85 -7.62
C SER A 106 45.71 32.50 -6.98
N ILE A 107 45.02 32.19 -5.89
CA ILE A 107 45.16 30.92 -5.18
C ILE A 107 43.79 30.25 -5.10
N SER A 108 43.78 28.94 -5.39
CA SER A 108 42.57 28.12 -5.39
C SER A 108 42.71 26.97 -4.40
N ASN A 109 41.76 26.87 -3.46
CA ASN A 109 41.70 25.78 -2.49
C ASN A 109 40.36 25.03 -2.63
N LEU A 110 40.39 23.70 -2.67
CA LEU A 110 39.19 22.88 -2.66
C LEU A 110 38.53 22.97 -1.27
N VAL A 111 37.29 23.45 -1.21
CA VAL A 111 36.53 23.60 0.04
C VAL A 111 35.78 22.31 0.37
N MET A 112 35.04 21.80 -0.61
CA MET A 112 34.20 20.62 -0.46
C MET A 112 33.98 19.99 -1.82
N ALA A 113 33.99 18.67 -1.85
CA ALA A 113 33.51 17.89 -2.98
C ALA A 113 32.44 16.90 -2.52
N LYS A 114 31.67 16.39 -3.47
CA LYS A 114 30.67 15.36 -3.22
C LYS A 114 30.56 14.47 -4.44
N SER A 115 30.51 13.17 -4.22
CA SER A 115 30.26 12.18 -5.27
C SER A 115 29.11 11.26 -4.89
N ARG A 116 28.34 10.83 -5.90
CA ARG A 116 27.22 9.90 -5.77
C ARG A 116 27.19 8.94 -6.94
N VAL A 117 26.81 7.69 -6.66
CA VAL A 117 26.58 6.69 -7.70
C VAL A 117 25.30 7.05 -8.45
N ALA A 118 25.31 6.90 -9.77
CA ALA A 118 24.13 7.14 -10.59
C ALA A 118 23.01 6.13 -10.23
N PRO A 119 21.75 6.57 -10.14
CA PRO A 119 20.64 5.66 -9.85
C PRO A 119 20.45 4.60 -10.94
N LEU A 120 20.14 3.36 -10.55
CA LEU A 120 19.82 2.27 -11.49
C LEU A 120 18.61 2.60 -12.38
N LYS A 121 17.62 3.29 -11.81
CA LYS A 121 16.52 3.87 -12.58
C LYS A 121 17.06 5.09 -13.33
N LYS A 122 17.27 4.93 -14.65
CA LYS A 122 17.87 5.96 -15.51
C LYS A 122 17.23 7.33 -15.27
N MET A 123 18.07 8.28 -14.85
CA MET A 123 17.77 9.70 -14.82
C MET A 123 18.57 10.38 -15.94
N THR A 124 18.07 11.50 -16.46
CA THR A 124 18.76 12.25 -17.52
C THR A 124 20.06 12.86 -16.99
N LEU A 125 21.18 12.69 -17.69
CA LEU A 125 22.50 13.24 -17.33
C LEU A 125 22.47 14.74 -16.96
N PRO A 126 21.76 15.63 -17.69
CA PRO A 126 21.67 17.06 -17.32
C PRO A 126 21.12 17.32 -15.91
N ARG A 127 20.31 16.39 -15.37
CA ARG A 127 19.74 16.52 -14.03
C ARG A 127 20.73 16.15 -12.93
N LEU A 128 21.68 15.28 -13.23
CA LEU A 128 22.73 14.88 -12.32
C LEU A 128 23.81 15.98 -12.21
N GLU A 129 24.09 16.68 -13.31
CA GLU A 129 25.04 17.81 -13.34
C GLU A 129 24.60 19.02 -12.49
N LEU A 130 23.30 19.17 -12.22
CA LEU A 130 22.78 20.20 -11.30
C LEU A 130 23.30 20.06 -9.86
N MET A 131 24.02 18.98 -9.52
CA MET A 131 24.65 18.84 -8.22
C MET A 131 25.68 19.93 -7.93
N ALA A 132 26.41 20.42 -8.94
CA ALA A 132 27.37 21.52 -8.78
C ALA A 132 26.70 22.78 -8.20
N VAL A 133 25.56 23.15 -8.76
CA VAL A 133 24.78 24.32 -8.33
C VAL A 133 24.33 24.15 -6.88
N LYS A 134 23.78 22.97 -6.55
CA LYS A 134 23.33 22.69 -5.19
C LYS A 134 24.47 22.74 -4.17
N LEU A 135 25.61 22.16 -4.51
CA LEU A 135 26.78 22.14 -3.63
C LEU A 135 27.40 23.53 -3.48
N GLY A 136 27.49 24.30 -4.57
CA GLY A 136 28.01 25.67 -4.57
C GLY A 136 27.19 26.61 -3.69
N VAL A 137 25.85 26.55 -3.78
CA VAL A 137 24.95 27.33 -2.90
C VAL A 137 25.11 26.92 -1.44
N PHE A 138 25.12 25.61 -1.16
CA PHE A 138 25.32 25.10 0.19
C PHE A 138 26.63 25.59 0.82
N VAL A 139 27.74 25.53 0.07
CA VAL A 139 29.05 26.00 0.54
C VAL A 139 29.06 27.51 0.78
N LYS A 140 28.47 28.30 -0.13
CA LYS A 140 28.33 29.75 0.02
C LYS A 140 27.64 30.11 1.33
N ASP A 141 26.50 29.47 1.60
CA ASP A 141 25.70 29.74 2.80
C ASP A 141 26.39 29.25 4.08
N SER A 142 27.17 28.17 3.98
CA SER A 142 27.88 27.56 5.11
C SER A 142 29.15 28.31 5.52
N LEU A 143 29.88 28.92 4.57
CA LEU A 143 31.15 29.59 4.84
C LEU A 143 31.00 30.89 5.64
N LYS A 144 29.80 31.49 5.67
CA LYS A 144 29.47 32.71 6.45
C LYS A 144 30.51 33.84 6.32
N MET A 145 31.13 33.97 5.15
CA MET A 145 32.09 35.01 4.84
C MET A 145 31.70 35.75 3.56
N ARG A 146 32.35 36.89 3.32
CA ARG A 146 32.13 37.65 2.09
C ARG A 146 32.62 36.84 0.88
N ILE A 147 31.71 36.59 -0.06
CA ILE A 147 31.99 35.96 -1.35
C ILE A 147 31.46 36.91 -2.43
N ASP A 148 32.35 37.47 -3.24
CA ASP A 148 32.00 38.46 -4.25
C ASP A 148 31.30 37.82 -5.45
N ARG A 149 31.62 36.56 -5.77
CA ARG A 149 31.02 35.84 -6.91
C ARG A 149 30.95 34.33 -6.68
N VAL A 150 29.87 33.70 -7.12
CA VAL A 150 29.76 32.24 -7.22
C VAL A 150 29.54 31.86 -8.68
N THR A 151 30.45 31.07 -9.24
CA THR A 151 30.40 30.59 -10.61
C THR A 151 30.23 29.08 -10.60
N CYS A 152 29.18 28.57 -11.26
CA CYS A 152 28.96 27.14 -11.45
C CYS A 152 29.29 26.75 -12.89
N TRP A 153 30.16 25.77 -13.06
CA TRP A 153 30.64 25.25 -14.34
C TRP A 153 30.00 23.89 -14.61
N THR A 154 29.44 23.74 -15.80
CA THR A 154 28.80 22.53 -16.35
C THR A 154 28.94 22.59 -17.86
N ASP A 155 29.19 21.45 -18.48
CA ASP A 155 29.28 21.26 -19.93
C ASP A 155 27.92 20.92 -20.56
N SER A 156 26.91 20.56 -19.77
CA SER A 156 25.54 20.41 -20.25
C SER A 156 24.87 21.74 -20.60
N LYS A 157 24.79 21.99 -21.91
CA LYS A 157 23.96 23.06 -22.49
C LYS A 157 22.49 22.98 -22.04
N ILE A 158 21.97 21.76 -21.80
CA ILE A 158 20.60 21.53 -21.31
C ILE A 158 20.49 21.98 -19.84
N ALA A 159 21.43 21.62 -18.97
CA ALA A 159 21.45 22.07 -17.58
C ALA A 159 21.59 23.60 -17.49
N LEU A 160 22.47 24.19 -18.31
CA LEU A 160 22.61 25.64 -18.43
C LEU A 160 21.32 26.31 -18.90
N SER A 161 20.61 25.72 -19.86
CA SER A 161 19.29 26.18 -20.29
C SER A 161 18.29 26.14 -19.12
N TRP A 162 18.18 25.03 -18.40
CA TRP A 162 17.28 24.95 -17.23
C TRP A 162 17.54 26.03 -16.17
N ILE A 163 18.79 26.46 -16.00
CA ILE A 163 19.18 27.49 -15.03
C ILE A 163 18.98 28.92 -15.59
N LYS A 164 19.33 29.16 -16.86
CA LYS A 164 19.31 30.50 -17.46
C LYS A 164 17.90 30.94 -17.85
N VAL A 165 16.98 30.01 -18.01
CA VAL A 165 15.79 30.30 -18.79
C VAL A 165 14.69 30.95 -17.94
N ARG A 166 14.41 32.19 -18.34
CA ARG A 166 13.16 32.99 -18.33
C ARG A 166 11.81 32.21 -18.52
N VAL A 167 11.77 30.88 -18.44
CA VAL A 167 10.61 29.98 -18.71
C VAL A 167 9.64 29.91 -17.53
N PHE A 168 9.97 30.52 -16.39
CA PHE A 168 9.08 30.51 -15.23
C PHE A 168 7.82 31.35 -15.38
N THR A 169 7.72 32.24 -16.38
CA THR A 169 6.51 33.05 -16.57
C THR A 169 5.33 32.22 -17.10
N GLU A 170 5.54 31.26 -18.00
CA GLU A 170 4.48 30.37 -18.53
C GLU A 170 4.04 29.29 -17.51
N LEU A 171 4.92 28.89 -16.58
CA LEU A 171 4.63 27.88 -15.56
C LEU A 171 3.56 28.30 -14.55
N VAL A 172 3.36 29.61 -14.34
CA VAL A 172 2.31 30.14 -13.46
C VAL A 172 0.93 30.00 -14.11
N GLU A 173 0.86 30.11 -15.43
CA GLU A 173 -0.39 30.08 -16.18
C GLU A 173 -0.84 28.65 -16.47
N ASN A 174 0.10 27.70 -16.60
CA ASN A 174 -0.19 26.30 -16.89
C ASN A 174 0.48 25.32 -15.91
N ILE A 175 -0.03 25.27 -14.67
CA ILE A 175 0.43 24.29 -13.67
C ILE A 175 0.07 22.87 -14.15
N ASN A 176 1.08 22.10 -14.56
CA ASN A 176 0.95 20.72 -15.05
C ASN A 176 0.91 19.69 -13.91
N LEU A 177 -0.08 19.83 -13.03
CA LEU A 177 -0.42 18.84 -12.01
C LEU A 177 -1.69 18.11 -12.39
N SER A 178 -1.80 16.86 -11.98
CA SER A 178 -2.98 16.03 -12.26
C SER A 178 -3.72 15.80 -10.94
N PRO A 179 -4.96 16.29 -10.77
CA PRO A 179 -5.69 16.16 -9.50
C PRO A 179 -5.85 14.71 -9.03
N GLU A 180 -5.97 13.78 -9.97
CA GLU A 180 -6.14 12.33 -9.72
C GLU A 180 -4.96 11.69 -8.98
N ARG A 181 -3.76 12.27 -9.09
CA ARG A 181 -2.55 11.76 -8.41
C ARG A 181 -2.52 12.07 -6.91
N TYR A 182 -3.43 12.90 -6.42
CA TYR A 182 -3.46 13.35 -5.04
C TYR A 182 -4.66 12.77 -4.30
N GLU A 183 -4.39 12.02 -3.25
CA GLU A 183 -5.44 11.44 -2.40
C GLU A 183 -6.26 12.52 -1.66
N HIS A 184 -5.57 13.54 -1.15
CA HIS A 184 -6.18 14.66 -0.43
C HIS A 184 -6.07 15.95 -1.23
N LEU A 185 -7.22 16.59 -1.47
CA LEU A 185 -7.30 17.88 -2.18
C LEU A 185 -6.47 18.97 -1.48
N ASP A 186 -6.44 19.01 -0.15
CA ASP A 186 -5.64 19.98 0.61
C ASP A 186 -4.14 19.92 0.27
N ARG A 187 -3.61 18.74 -0.10
CA ARG A 187 -2.21 18.61 -0.56
C ARG A 187 -2.03 19.22 -1.94
N LEU A 188 -2.95 18.98 -2.87
CA LEU A 188 -2.93 19.58 -4.21
C LEU A 188 -2.98 21.11 -4.11
N LEU A 189 -3.90 21.65 -3.29
CA LEU A 189 -4.05 23.09 -3.10
C LEU A 189 -2.79 23.74 -2.52
N ARG A 190 -2.16 23.15 -1.50
CA ARG A 190 -0.90 23.66 -0.93
C ARG A 190 0.23 23.69 -1.95
N ILE A 191 0.41 22.62 -2.73
CA ILE A 191 1.47 22.57 -3.76
C ILE A 191 1.19 23.64 -4.82
N THR A 192 -0.06 23.78 -5.24
CA THR A 192 -0.48 24.78 -6.23
C THR A 192 -0.25 26.20 -5.71
N ALA A 193 -0.60 26.47 -4.45
CA ALA A 193 -0.32 27.74 -3.78
C ALA A 193 1.18 28.08 -3.79
N TYR A 194 2.05 27.11 -3.48
CA TYR A 194 3.49 27.31 -3.55
C TYR A 194 4.01 27.54 -4.97
N CYS A 195 3.47 26.84 -5.97
CA CYS A 195 3.81 27.08 -7.38
C CYS A 195 3.44 28.53 -7.80
N ILE A 196 2.23 28.99 -7.44
CA ILE A 196 1.77 30.35 -7.74
C ILE A 196 2.64 31.38 -7.02
N ARG A 197 2.91 31.18 -5.73
CA ARG A 197 3.77 32.08 -4.95
C ARG A 197 5.18 32.17 -5.52
N PHE A 198 5.79 31.03 -5.83
CA PHE A 198 7.10 30.98 -6.47
C PHE A 198 7.09 31.78 -7.77
N GLY A 199 6.07 31.57 -8.61
CA GLY A 199 5.84 32.34 -9.83
C GLY A 199 5.77 33.85 -9.62
N LYS A 200 5.01 34.30 -8.62
CA LYS A 200 4.93 35.73 -8.25
C LYS A 200 6.28 36.27 -7.78
N ASN A 201 6.99 35.53 -6.94
CA ASN A 201 8.29 35.93 -6.41
C ASN A 201 9.36 36.03 -7.51
N CYS A 202 9.29 35.19 -8.54
CA CYS A 202 10.18 35.32 -9.70
C CYS A 202 9.92 36.58 -10.53
N ARG A 203 8.75 37.22 -10.41
CA ARG A 203 8.37 38.44 -11.15
C ARG A 203 8.66 39.72 -10.37
N LEU A 204 8.91 39.65 -9.06
CA LEU A 204 9.15 40.82 -8.19
C LEU A 204 10.66 41.03 -7.91
N PRO A 205 11.18 42.27 -7.97
CA PRO A 205 12.59 42.57 -7.69
C PRO A 205 12.98 42.43 -6.21
N LYS A 206 12.00 42.46 -5.29
CA LYS A 206 12.17 42.09 -3.88
C LYS A 206 11.14 41.01 -3.54
N ALA A 207 11.61 39.88 -3.02
CA ALA A 207 10.71 38.89 -2.45
C ALA A 207 10.06 39.50 -1.20
N GLU A 208 8.75 39.75 -1.25
CA GLU A 208 7.98 39.99 -0.03
C GLU A 208 8.16 38.80 0.92
N GLY A 209 8.21 39.08 2.23
CA GLY A 209 8.63 38.15 3.28
C GLY A 209 8.09 36.73 3.06
N LEU A 210 9.00 35.77 2.87
CA LEU A 210 8.68 34.37 2.65
C LEU A 210 8.03 33.81 3.92
N VAL A 211 6.69 33.72 3.94
CA VAL A 211 5.97 32.99 4.99
C VAL A 211 6.20 31.49 4.78
N GLU A 212 6.60 30.75 5.81
CA GLU A 212 6.93 29.32 5.70
C GLU A 212 5.73 28.46 5.26
N TYR A 213 4.52 28.88 5.57
CA TYR A 213 3.27 28.16 5.30
C TYR A 213 2.41 28.83 4.22
N ALA A 214 1.54 28.05 3.56
CA ALA A 214 0.52 28.55 2.65
C ALA A 214 -0.57 29.31 3.43
N THR A 215 -0.81 30.57 3.07
CA THR A 215 -1.85 31.39 3.71
C THR A 215 -3.25 30.95 3.29
N PRO A 216 -4.30 31.24 4.09
CA PRO A 216 -5.68 30.94 3.70
C PRO A 216 -6.07 31.54 2.35
N LEU A 217 -5.62 32.76 2.06
CA LEU A 217 -5.88 33.43 0.79
C LEU A 217 -5.21 32.71 -0.39
N GLU A 218 -3.98 32.23 -0.24
CA GLU A 218 -3.32 31.45 -1.30
C GLU A 218 -3.96 30.08 -1.50
N MET A 219 -4.44 29.45 -0.42
CA MET A 219 -5.21 28.22 -0.50
C MET A 219 -6.52 28.42 -1.25
N GLN A 220 -7.22 29.53 -1.01
CA GLN A 220 -8.43 29.92 -1.74
C GLN A 220 -8.12 30.22 -3.21
N ASN A 221 -7.06 30.98 -3.50
CA ASN A 221 -6.63 31.26 -4.87
C ASN A 221 -6.25 29.99 -5.63
N ALA A 222 -5.60 29.03 -4.96
CA ALA A 222 -5.31 27.72 -5.53
C ALA A 222 -6.58 26.91 -5.82
N GLU A 223 -7.57 26.96 -4.93
CA GLU A 223 -8.88 26.31 -5.14
C GLU A 223 -9.61 26.94 -6.34
N ASN A 224 -9.68 28.27 -6.39
CA ASN A 224 -10.27 29.02 -7.50
C ASN A 224 -9.55 28.73 -8.83
N TYR A 225 -8.21 28.63 -8.84
CA TYR A 225 -7.44 28.26 -10.04
C TYR A 225 -7.89 26.91 -10.61
N TRP A 226 -8.01 25.88 -9.77
CA TRP A 226 -8.41 24.54 -10.23
C TRP A 226 -9.86 24.48 -10.67
N ILE A 227 -10.75 25.21 -10.00
CA ILE A 227 -12.16 25.29 -10.39
C ILE A 227 -12.28 26.01 -11.74
N ARG A 228 -11.64 27.17 -11.88
CA ARG A 228 -11.61 27.93 -13.14
C ARG A 228 -11.09 27.07 -14.27
N LYS A 229 -9.98 26.36 -14.07
CA LYS A 229 -9.44 25.42 -15.05
C LYS A 229 -10.46 24.35 -15.44
N ALA A 230 -11.11 23.71 -14.48
CA ALA A 230 -12.14 22.70 -14.73
C ALA A 230 -13.36 23.27 -15.50
N GLN A 231 -13.75 24.50 -15.20
CA GLN A 231 -14.83 25.20 -15.89
C GLN A 231 -14.45 25.55 -17.33
N HIS A 232 -13.26 26.10 -17.57
CA HIS A 232 -12.77 26.38 -18.92
C HIS A 232 -12.63 25.10 -19.75
N GLU A 233 -12.19 23.97 -19.17
CA GLU A 233 -12.10 22.70 -19.89
C GLU A 233 -13.47 22.14 -20.32
N ARG A 234 -14.57 22.54 -19.67
CA ARG A 234 -15.91 21.96 -19.90
C ARG A 234 -16.94 22.92 -20.47
N PHE A 235 -16.81 24.21 -20.22
CA PHE A 235 -17.81 25.24 -20.50
C PHE A 235 -17.18 26.45 -21.22
N ILE A 236 -16.15 26.21 -22.03
CA ILE A 236 -15.39 27.29 -22.71
C ILE A 236 -16.29 28.22 -23.52
N ASN A 237 -17.26 27.65 -24.24
CA ASN A 237 -18.15 28.41 -25.12
C ASN A 237 -19.10 29.30 -24.29
N GLU A 238 -19.67 28.75 -23.23
CA GLU A 238 -20.55 29.48 -22.32
C GLU A 238 -19.81 30.58 -21.57
N ILE A 239 -18.58 30.32 -21.13
CA ILE A 239 -17.72 31.33 -20.51
C ILE A 239 -17.44 32.47 -21.49
N HIS A 240 -17.05 32.18 -22.73
CA HIS A 240 -16.79 33.23 -23.74
C HIS A 240 -18.04 34.07 -24.05
N GLN A 241 -19.22 33.46 -24.09
CA GLN A 241 -20.48 34.18 -24.29
C GLN A 241 -20.76 35.15 -23.13
N LEU A 242 -20.67 34.66 -21.89
CA LEU A 242 -20.93 35.45 -20.69
C LEU A 242 -19.88 36.56 -20.49
N SER A 243 -18.60 36.28 -20.72
CA SER A 243 -17.55 37.30 -20.67
C SER A 243 -17.74 38.40 -21.71
N GLY A 244 -18.38 38.09 -22.84
CA GLY A 244 -18.76 39.06 -23.87
C GLY A 244 -20.09 39.78 -23.62
N GLY A 245 -20.69 39.65 -22.43
CA GLY A 245 -21.98 40.26 -22.07
C GLY A 245 -23.18 39.65 -22.78
N ARG A 246 -23.03 38.48 -23.42
CA ARG A 246 -24.11 37.78 -24.12
C ARG A 246 -24.71 36.72 -23.22
N GLN A 247 -26.00 36.45 -23.40
CA GLN A 247 -26.64 35.31 -22.74
C GLN A 247 -26.13 33.99 -23.34
N VAL A 248 -26.13 32.95 -22.50
CA VAL A 248 -25.76 31.60 -22.93
C VAL A 248 -26.74 31.08 -23.98
N ALA A 249 -26.22 30.39 -24.98
CA ALA A 249 -27.02 29.82 -26.07
C ALA A 249 -28.15 28.91 -25.58
N ALA A 250 -29.31 28.98 -26.25
CA ALA A 250 -30.53 28.29 -25.84
C ALA A 250 -30.44 26.75 -25.82
N ASN A 251 -29.45 26.19 -26.50
CA ASN A 251 -29.18 24.77 -26.55
C ASN A 251 -28.21 24.29 -25.46
N SER A 252 -27.61 25.19 -24.67
CA SER A 252 -26.70 24.79 -23.60
C SER A 252 -27.46 24.26 -22.39
N ARG A 253 -26.92 23.21 -21.79
CA ARG A 253 -27.42 22.64 -20.53
C ARG A 253 -27.34 23.62 -19.36
N LEU A 254 -26.54 24.68 -19.51
CA LEU A 254 -26.31 25.67 -18.48
C LEU A 254 -27.36 26.79 -18.48
N GLN A 255 -28.09 27.02 -19.57
CA GLN A 255 -29.05 28.11 -19.68
C GLN A 255 -30.12 28.07 -18.57
N GLN A 256 -30.58 26.88 -18.20
CA GLN A 256 -31.58 26.68 -17.12
C GLN A 256 -31.11 27.16 -15.74
N PHE A 257 -29.81 27.39 -15.55
CA PHE A 257 -29.21 27.81 -14.29
C PHE A 257 -28.88 29.31 -14.26
N ASP A 258 -29.32 30.08 -15.26
CA ASP A 258 -29.08 31.52 -15.36
C ASP A 258 -27.62 31.91 -15.02
N PRO A 259 -26.63 31.35 -15.74
CA PRO A 259 -25.24 31.35 -15.29
C PRO A 259 -24.62 32.75 -15.37
N LEU A 260 -23.78 33.07 -14.37
CA LEU A 260 -23.08 34.36 -14.26
C LEU A 260 -21.59 34.14 -13.98
N ILE A 261 -20.75 35.10 -14.34
CA ILE A 261 -19.32 35.10 -14.03
C ILE A 261 -19.08 36.09 -12.90
N ASP A 262 -18.37 35.67 -11.85
CA ASP A 262 -17.97 36.55 -10.75
C ASP A 262 -16.69 37.35 -11.03
N GLU A 263 -16.30 38.21 -10.09
CA GLU A 263 -15.08 39.02 -10.17
C GLU A 263 -13.79 38.19 -10.25
N ASP A 264 -13.81 36.95 -9.72
CA ASP A 264 -12.69 36.00 -9.78
C ASP A 264 -12.62 35.24 -11.13
N GLY A 265 -13.58 35.47 -12.03
CA GLY A 265 -13.72 34.79 -13.31
C GLY A 265 -14.26 33.36 -13.19
N LEU A 266 -14.99 33.04 -12.13
CA LEU A 266 -15.63 31.75 -11.89
C LEU A 266 -17.08 31.77 -12.36
N LEU A 267 -17.47 30.68 -13.00
CA LEU A 267 -18.85 30.44 -13.40
C LEU A 267 -19.70 30.06 -12.18
N ARG A 268 -20.75 30.83 -11.92
CA ARG A 268 -21.72 30.66 -10.84
C ARG A 268 -23.13 30.54 -11.39
N ILE A 269 -24.02 30.09 -10.53
CA ILE A 269 -25.44 29.94 -10.83
C ILE A 269 -26.21 31.19 -10.41
N GLY A 270 -27.04 31.70 -11.31
CA GLY A 270 -28.08 32.67 -11.01
C GLY A 270 -29.24 32.00 -10.28
N GLY A 271 -29.86 32.72 -9.35
CA GLY A 271 -30.85 32.12 -8.47
C GLY A 271 -31.89 33.10 -7.97
N ARG A 272 -32.96 32.54 -7.39
CA ARG A 272 -34.06 33.30 -6.78
C ARG A 272 -33.75 33.82 -5.37
N LEU A 273 -32.59 33.47 -4.83
CA LEU A 273 -32.16 33.81 -3.47
C LEU A 273 -31.38 35.14 -3.40
N GLN A 274 -31.35 35.93 -4.47
CA GLN A 274 -30.65 37.22 -4.55
C GLN A 274 -31.04 38.16 -3.40
N ASN A 275 -32.34 38.21 -3.09
CA ASN A 275 -32.91 39.07 -2.05
C ASN A 275 -32.93 38.44 -0.64
N SER A 276 -32.25 37.31 -0.43
CA SER A 276 -32.15 36.68 0.90
C SER A 276 -30.99 37.25 1.72
N ASP A 277 -31.02 37.06 3.04
CA ASP A 277 -29.91 37.44 3.94
C ASP A 277 -28.76 36.41 3.97
N LEU A 278 -28.75 35.46 3.03
CA LEU A 278 -27.72 34.43 2.95
C LEU A 278 -26.37 35.00 2.47
N PRO A 279 -25.24 34.35 2.76
CA PRO A 279 -23.95 34.72 2.19
C PRO A 279 -23.96 34.66 0.67
N GLU A 280 -23.25 35.58 0.01
CA GLU A 280 -23.24 35.71 -1.45
C GLU A 280 -22.85 34.41 -2.18
N GLY A 281 -21.86 33.68 -1.64
CA GLY A 281 -21.45 32.38 -2.19
C GLY A 281 -22.52 31.28 -2.09
N THR A 282 -23.51 31.43 -1.22
CA THR A 282 -24.67 30.52 -1.09
C THR A 282 -25.82 30.98 -1.99
N LYS A 283 -26.01 32.28 -2.18
CA LYS A 283 -26.97 32.83 -3.15
C LYS A 283 -26.61 32.43 -4.58
N HIS A 284 -25.31 32.50 -4.88
CA HIS A 284 -24.73 32.18 -6.18
C HIS A 284 -23.62 31.13 -6.06
N PRO A 285 -23.99 29.85 -5.89
CA PRO A 285 -23.01 28.77 -5.77
C PRO A 285 -22.15 28.62 -7.03
N ILE A 286 -20.91 28.22 -6.84
CA ILE A 286 -19.95 27.99 -7.93
C ILE A 286 -20.33 26.72 -8.68
N LEU A 287 -20.46 26.80 -10.00
CA LEU A 287 -20.87 25.67 -10.83
C LEU A 287 -19.69 24.72 -11.06
N LEU A 288 -19.86 23.42 -10.75
CA LEU A 288 -18.85 22.41 -10.95
C LEU A 288 -19.29 21.37 -12.00
N PRO A 289 -18.42 20.99 -12.95
CA PRO A 289 -18.73 19.99 -13.97
C PRO A 289 -18.90 18.58 -13.38
N ASP A 290 -19.77 17.76 -13.99
CA ASP A 290 -19.90 16.34 -13.66
C ASP A 290 -18.69 15.55 -14.13
N LYS A 291 -18.35 14.45 -13.42
CA LYS A 291 -17.24 13.54 -13.76
C LYS A 291 -15.86 14.17 -13.92
N HIS A 292 -15.61 15.32 -13.31
CA HIS A 292 -14.30 15.96 -13.36
C HIS A 292 -13.45 15.61 -12.12
N PRO A 293 -12.13 15.37 -12.27
CA PRO A 293 -11.27 15.00 -11.14
C PRO A 293 -11.30 15.98 -9.96
N ILE A 294 -11.31 17.29 -10.23
CA ILE A 294 -11.43 18.31 -9.18
C ILE A 294 -12.78 18.22 -8.47
N THR A 295 -13.87 18.03 -9.20
CA THR A 295 -15.20 17.84 -8.60
C THR A 295 -15.21 16.62 -7.67
N MET A 296 -14.64 15.50 -8.11
CA MET A 296 -14.56 14.29 -7.28
C MET A 296 -13.70 14.53 -6.02
N ALA A 297 -12.59 15.27 -6.17
CA ALA A 297 -11.72 15.61 -5.05
C ALA A 297 -12.41 16.55 -4.03
N ILE A 298 -13.21 17.51 -4.50
CA ILE A 298 -14.01 18.41 -3.65
C ILE A 298 -15.07 17.61 -2.87
N ILE A 299 -15.82 16.73 -3.56
CA ILE A 299 -16.82 15.86 -2.93
C ILE A 299 -16.14 14.99 -1.87
N ARG A 300 -15.02 14.34 -2.20
CA ARG A 300 -14.26 13.49 -1.27
C ARG A 300 -13.78 14.28 -0.06
N ARG A 301 -13.23 15.50 -0.25
CA ARG A 301 -12.80 16.38 0.85
C ARG A 301 -13.95 16.70 1.80
N CYS A 302 -15.12 17.05 1.26
CA CYS A 302 -16.31 17.31 2.08
C CYS A 302 -16.75 16.07 2.85
N HIS A 303 -16.88 14.92 2.17
CA HIS A 303 -17.28 13.65 2.78
C HIS A 303 -16.35 13.24 3.94
N LEU A 304 -15.03 13.38 3.77
CA LEU A 304 -14.05 13.07 4.82
C LEU A 304 -14.12 14.05 5.99
N ARG A 305 -14.29 15.36 5.74
CA ARG A 305 -14.43 16.37 6.79
C ARG A 305 -15.71 16.22 7.62
N GLN A 306 -16.74 15.63 7.02
CA GLN A 306 -17.99 15.31 7.70
C GLN A 306 -18.01 13.92 8.33
N LEU A 307 -16.85 13.31 8.52
CA LEU A 307 -16.70 12.01 9.19
C LEU A 307 -17.57 10.92 8.55
N HIS A 308 -17.53 10.86 7.22
CA HIS A 308 -18.28 9.88 6.43
C HIS A 308 -19.80 10.02 6.53
N SER A 309 -20.30 11.25 6.70
CA SER A 309 -21.73 11.52 6.65
C SER A 309 -22.37 11.00 5.35
N GLY A 310 -23.66 10.69 5.45
CA GLY A 310 -24.44 10.13 4.36
C GLY A 310 -24.55 11.06 3.15
N CYS A 311 -25.19 10.54 2.11
CA CYS A 311 -25.31 11.20 0.82
C CYS A 311 -25.96 12.61 0.92
N GLU A 312 -27.12 12.70 1.57
CA GLU A 312 -27.89 13.96 1.64
C GLU A 312 -27.16 15.05 2.43
N SER A 313 -26.56 14.68 3.55
CA SER A 313 -25.82 15.62 4.42
C SER A 313 -24.61 16.22 3.69
N THR A 314 -23.83 15.35 3.02
CA THR A 314 -22.69 15.77 2.21
C THR A 314 -23.13 16.71 1.09
N LEU A 315 -24.24 16.39 0.41
CA LEU A 315 -24.78 17.22 -0.66
C LEU A 315 -25.29 18.58 -0.17
N ALA A 316 -26.01 18.61 0.96
CA ALA A 316 -26.53 19.84 1.55
C ALA A 316 -25.40 20.81 1.91
N THR A 317 -24.29 20.29 2.41
CA THR A 317 -23.11 21.09 2.79
C THR A 317 -22.36 21.57 1.56
N LEU A 318 -22.17 20.72 0.56
CA LEU A 318 -21.59 21.14 -0.73
C LEU A 318 -22.41 22.27 -1.37
N ARG A 319 -23.75 22.21 -1.31
CA ARG A 319 -24.66 23.22 -1.87
C ARG A 319 -24.53 24.62 -1.26
N GLN A 320 -23.93 24.75 -0.08
CA GLN A 320 -23.69 26.06 0.52
C GLN A 320 -22.67 26.91 -0.28
N ARG A 321 -21.82 26.27 -1.09
CA ARG A 321 -20.77 26.95 -1.87
C ARG A 321 -20.68 26.48 -3.33
N TYR A 322 -21.12 25.25 -3.62
CA TYR A 322 -20.94 24.59 -4.91
C TYR A 322 -22.25 24.03 -5.45
N TRP A 323 -22.49 24.21 -6.74
CA TRP A 323 -23.51 23.47 -7.47
C TRP A 323 -22.88 22.50 -8.45
N ILE A 324 -22.97 21.22 -8.12
CA ILE A 324 -22.39 20.15 -8.93
C ILE A 324 -23.44 19.65 -9.93
N LEU A 325 -23.13 19.69 -11.22
CA LEU A 325 -23.98 19.07 -12.24
C LEU A 325 -24.15 17.58 -11.91
N ARG A 326 -25.40 17.10 -11.89
CA ARG A 326 -25.75 15.73 -11.47
C ARG A 326 -25.17 15.35 -10.09
N GLY A 327 -25.07 16.32 -9.17
CA GLY A 327 -24.36 16.17 -7.90
C GLY A 327 -24.69 14.93 -7.06
N ARG A 328 -25.97 14.50 -7.02
CA ARG A 328 -26.38 13.27 -6.32
C ARG A 328 -25.70 12.01 -6.88
N ARG A 329 -25.57 11.91 -8.21
CA ARG A 329 -24.93 10.77 -8.88
C ARG A 329 -23.43 10.74 -8.58
N GLU A 330 -22.77 11.87 -8.76
CA GLU A 330 -21.32 11.99 -8.53
C GLU A 330 -20.96 11.72 -7.07
N MET A 331 -21.75 12.24 -6.14
CA MET A 331 -21.56 12.04 -4.71
C MET A 331 -21.78 10.57 -4.29
N LYS A 332 -22.80 9.88 -4.81
CA LYS A 332 -22.95 8.43 -4.62
C LYS A 332 -21.72 7.66 -5.11
N GLY A 333 -21.18 8.03 -6.27
CA GLY A 333 -19.96 7.43 -6.81
C GLY A 333 -18.77 7.54 -5.85
N VAL A 334 -18.56 8.72 -5.27
CA VAL A 334 -17.47 8.95 -4.30
C VAL A 334 -17.68 8.19 -3.00
N ILE A 335 -18.91 8.16 -2.47
CA ILE A 335 -19.22 7.48 -1.20
C ILE A 335 -19.13 5.96 -1.34
N TYR A 336 -19.67 5.37 -2.41
CA TYR A 336 -19.59 3.92 -2.64
C TYR A 336 -18.17 3.41 -2.93
N ALA A 337 -17.30 4.29 -3.42
CA ALA A 337 -15.87 4.02 -3.58
C ALA A 337 -15.07 4.20 -2.28
N CYS A 338 -15.66 4.79 -1.22
CA CYS A 338 -14.98 4.99 0.04
C CYS A 338 -14.80 3.65 0.79
N PRO A 339 -13.55 3.24 1.12
CA PRO A 339 -13.30 1.99 1.83
C PRO A 339 -13.99 1.91 3.21
N CYS A 340 -14.01 3.03 3.95
CA CYS A 340 -14.65 3.12 5.26
C CYS A 340 -16.16 2.87 5.15
N CYS A 341 -16.85 3.59 4.25
CA CYS A 341 -18.29 3.41 4.03
C CYS A 341 -18.60 1.99 3.54
N ARG A 342 -17.82 1.46 2.59
CA ARG A 342 -18.00 0.10 2.08
C ARG A 342 -17.88 -0.97 3.17
N ARG A 343 -16.93 -0.80 4.09
CA ARG A 343 -16.74 -1.71 5.23
C ARG A 343 -17.89 -1.62 6.24
N ILE A 344 -18.45 -0.43 6.46
CA ILE A 344 -19.58 -0.23 7.38
C ILE A 344 -20.89 -0.76 6.77
N GLU A 345 -21.12 -0.54 5.47
CA GLU A 345 -22.35 -0.94 4.77
C GLU A 345 -22.34 -2.41 4.31
N SER A 346 -21.22 -3.13 4.44
CA SER A 346 -21.13 -4.53 4.03
C SER A 346 -22.09 -5.40 4.83
N ARG A 347 -23.06 -6.01 4.12
CA ARG A 347 -24.02 -6.96 4.73
C ARG A 347 -23.36 -8.32 4.90
N ALA A 348 -23.76 -9.04 5.94
CA ALA A 348 -23.41 -10.44 6.11
C ALA A 348 -23.84 -11.25 4.87
N PHE A 349 -23.04 -12.23 4.47
CA PHE A 349 -23.37 -13.13 3.37
C PHE A 349 -24.71 -13.84 3.67
N ALA A 350 -25.72 -13.58 2.84
CA ALA A 350 -27.01 -14.24 2.98
C ALA A 350 -26.88 -15.70 2.52
N SER A 351 -26.71 -16.62 3.48
CA SER A 351 -26.63 -18.05 3.17
C SER A 351 -28.00 -18.54 2.67
N LYS A 352 -28.05 -18.97 1.40
CA LYS A 352 -29.22 -19.67 0.85
C LYS A 352 -29.31 -21.04 1.52
N MET A 353 -30.38 -21.30 2.27
CA MET A 353 -30.61 -22.60 2.90
C MET A 353 -30.58 -23.71 1.85
N ALA A 354 -29.66 -24.68 2.01
CA ALA A 354 -29.61 -25.85 1.16
C ALA A 354 -30.84 -26.75 1.41
N PRO A 355 -31.32 -27.48 0.38
CA PRO A 355 -32.36 -28.49 0.57
C PRO A 355 -31.90 -29.55 1.57
N LEU A 356 -32.81 -30.00 2.43
CA LEU A 356 -32.51 -31.03 3.43
C LEU A 356 -32.13 -32.35 2.73
N PRO A 357 -31.10 -33.08 3.20
CA PRO A 357 -30.72 -34.37 2.62
C PRO A 357 -31.85 -35.40 2.69
N ALA A 358 -31.94 -36.28 1.68
CA ALA A 358 -32.93 -37.35 1.63
C ALA A 358 -32.87 -38.27 2.86
N ASP A 359 -31.69 -38.44 3.45
CA ASP A 359 -31.44 -39.23 4.65
C ASP A 359 -32.17 -38.69 5.91
N ARG A 360 -32.58 -37.41 5.90
CA ARG A 360 -33.33 -36.74 6.99
C ARG A 360 -34.86 -36.76 6.78
N ILE A 361 -35.32 -36.98 5.55
CA ILE A 361 -36.75 -36.82 5.20
C ILE A 361 -37.40 -38.16 4.82
N ARG A 362 -36.66 -39.07 4.17
CA ARG A 362 -37.21 -40.38 3.79
C ARG A 362 -37.48 -41.22 5.03
N VAL A 363 -38.69 -41.75 5.14
CA VAL A 363 -39.07 -42.64 6.24
C VAL A 363 -38.22 -43.91 6.18
N THR A 364 -37.55 -44.22 7.28
CA THR A 364 -36.74 -45.43 7.48
C THR A 364 -37.03 -45.99 8.87
N ARG A 365 -36.54 -47.21 9.17
CA ARG A 365 -36.68 -47.75 10.53
C ARG A 365 -35.97 -46.83 11.54
N PRO A 366 -36.48 -46.70 12.78
CA PRO A 366 -35.84 -45.88 13.81
C PRO A 366 -34.34 -46.22 13.95
N PHE A 367 -33.51 -45.19 14.06
CA PHE A 367 -32.05 -45.27 14.18
C PHE A 367 -31.29 -45.84 12.96
N GLU A 368 -31.94 -46.05 11.81
CA GLU A 368 -31.23 -46.43 10.58
C GLU A 368 -30.26 -45.36 10.08
N ASN A 369 -30.72 -44.10 10.06
CA ASN A 369 -29.89 -42.93 9.82
C ASN A 369 -29.74 -42.21 11.15
N THR A 370 -28.55 -42.27 11.75
CA THR A 370 -28.29 -41.74 13.09
C THR A 370 -27.21 -40.67 13.04
N GLY A 371 -27.48 -39.50 13.62
CA GLY A 371 -26.46 -38.52 13.96
C GLY A 371 -25.87 -38.83 15.33
N LEU A 372 -24.56 -38.77 15.46
CA LEU A 372 -23.87 -38.87 16.73
C LEU A 372 -23.20 -37.53 17.05
N ASP A 373 -23.51 -37.01 18.23
CA ASP A 373 -22.95 -35.77 18.79
C ASP A 373 -22.45 -36.05 20.22
N ILE A 374 -21.53 -35.21 20.72
CA ILE A 374 -21.03 -35.28 22.08
C ILE A 374 -21.39 -33.97 22.78
N ALA A 375 -22.38 -34.03 23.66
CA ALA A 375 -22.64 -32.91 24.54
C ALA A 375 -21.53 -32.83 25.59
N GLY A 376 -21.15 -31.58 25.88
CA GLY A 376 -19.94 -31.16 26.58
C GLY A 376 -19.70 -31.80 27.96
N SER A 377 -18.74 -31.24 28.69
CA SER A 377 -18.34 -31.84 29.95
C SER A 377 -19.33 -31.55 31.07
N PHE A 378 -19.97 -32.60 31.56
CA PHE A 378 -20.80 -32.59 32.75
C PHE A 378 -20.00 -33.08 33.96
N PHE A 379 -20.15 -32.42 35.10
CA PHE A 379 -19.50 -32.83 36.33
C PHE A 379 -20.47 -33.67 37.15
N THR A 380 -20.15 -34.96 37.34
CA THR A 380 -20.93 -35.85 38.20
C THR A 380 -20.20 -36.01 39.53
N ARG A 381 -20.95 -35.96 40.63
CA ARG A 381 -20.40 -36.17 41.98
C ARG A 381 -20.62 -37.62 42.40
N LEU A 382 -19.54 -38.31 42.78
CA LEU A 382 -19.59 -39.64 43.36
C LEU A 382 -18.86 -39.60 44.70
N GLY A 383 -19.61 -39.43 45.79
CA GLY A 383 -19.06 -39.12 47.11
C GLY A 383 -18.33 -37.77 47.16
N LYS A 384 -17.09 -37.75 47.67
CA LYS A 384 -16.24 -36.54 47.72
C LYS A 384 -15.56 -36.20 46.38
N LYS A 385 -15.58 -37.09 45.39
CA LYS A 385 -14.91 -36.90 44.10
C LYS A 385 -15.88 -36.33 43.05
N VAL A 386 -15.40 -35.34 42.30
CA VAL A 386 -16.09 -34.74 41.15
C VAL A 386 -15.42 -35.25 39.88
N ASN A 387 -16.16 -35.99 39.06
CA ASN A 387 -15.68 -36.57 37.81
C ASN A 387 -16.25 -35.81 36.62
N LYS A 388 -15.39 -35.52 35.65
CA LYS A 388 -15.77 -34.93 34.36
C LYS A 388 -16.22 -36.04 33.42
N ASN A 389 -17.47 -36.00 32.98
CA ASN A 389 -18.08 -36.96 32.07
C ASN A 389 -18.68 -36.23 30.86
N TYR A 390 -18.99 -36.98 29.81
CA TYR A 390 -19.57 -36.51 28.56
C TYR A 390 -20.79 -37.36 28.22
N ILE A 391 -21.68 -36.83 27.39
CA ILE A 391 -22.85 -37.56 26.92
C ILE A 391 -22.72 -37.76 25.41
N CYS A 392 -22.73 -39.03 25.02
CA CYS A 392 -22.77 -39.47 23.63
C CYS A 392 -24.23 -39.52 23.20
N LEU A 393 -24.64 -38.60 22.33
CA LEU A 393 -26.00 -38.43 21.83
C LEU A 393 -26.18 -39.10 20.48
N PHE A 394 -26.95 -40.16 20.45
CA PHE A 394 -27.42 -40.77 19.21
C PHE A 394 -28.81 -40.23 18.87
N THR A 395 -28.91 -39.50 17.77
CA THR A 395 -30.15 -38.88 17.30
C THR A 395 -30.61 -39.55 16.01
N CYS A 396 -31.81 -40.10 16.00
CA CYS A 396 -32.41 -40.63 14.79
C CYS A 396 -32.74 -39.46 13.84
N MET A 397 -32.23 -39.47 12.61
CA MET A 397 -32.45 -38.38 11.66
C MET A 397 -33.88 -38.33 11.14
N THR A 398 -34.57 -39.47 11.10
CA THR A 398 -35.93 -39.60 10.58
C THR A 398 -36.99 -39.36 11.65
N THR A 399 -36.87 -40.01 12.81
CA THR A 399 -37.87 -39.88 13.90
C THR A 399 -37.52 -38.86 14.97
N ARG A 400 -36.29 -38.32 14.98
CA ARG A 400 -35.76 -37.44 16.05
C ARG A 400 -35.67 -38.07 17.43
N ALA A 401 -35.88 -39.38 17.55
CA ALA A 401 -35.64 -40.11 18.79
C ALA A 401 -34.18 -39.97 19.24
N VAL A 402 -33.97 -39.81 20.55
CA VAL A 402 -32.65 -39.62 21.15
C VAL A 402 -32.30 -40.81 22.03
N HIS A 403 -31.07 -41.31 21.92
CA HIS A 403 -30.49 -42.29 22.83
C HIS A 403 -29.21 -41.72 23.43
N LEU A 404 -29.10 -41.76 24.75
CA LEU A 404 -27.99 -41.16 25.50
C LEU A 404 -27.10 -42.24 26.10
N GLU A 405 -25.80 -42.08 25.95
CA GLU A 405 -24.79 -42.93 26.60
C GLU A 405 -23.79 -42.05 27.35
N VAL A 406 -23.60 -42.31 28.65
CA VAL A 406 -22.60 -41.59 29.45
C VAL A 406 -21.20 -42.15 29.16
N VAL A 407 -20.24 -41.25 29.00
CA VAL A 407 -18.85 -41.58 28.67
C VAL A 407 -17.90 -40.77 29.55
N SER A 408 -16.91 -41.40 30.16
CA SER A 408 -15.96 -40.72 31.05
C SER A 408 -14.97 -39.81 30.32
N GLU A 409 -14.63 -40.15 29.07
CA GLU A 409 -13.62 -39.43 28.29
C GLU A 409 -13.98 -39.44 26.80
N VAL A 410 -13.64 -38.36 26.09
CA VAL A 410 -13.87 -38.23 24.65
C VAL A 410 -12.73 -38.89 23.84
N THR A 411 -12.56 -40.20 24.06
CA THR A 411 -11.58 -41.04 23.35
C THR A 411 -12.26 -42.03 22.41
N ALA A 412 -11.59 -42.40 21.31
CA ALA A 412 -12.13 -43.32 20.31
C ALA A 412 -12.59 -44.66 20.91
N LEU A 413 -11.84 -45.21 21.87
CA LEU A 413 -12.18 -46.47 22.53
C LEU A 413 -13.50 -46.37 23.30
N ARG A 414 -13.68 -45.29 24.07
CA ARG A 414 -14.88 -45.07 24.88
C ARG A 414 -16.11 -44.79 24.02
N LEU A 415 -15.94 -44.10 22.90
CA LEU A 415 -17.00 -43.90 21.90
C LEU A 415 -17.40 -45.20 21.20
N LEU A 416 -16.44 -46.08 20.88
CA LEU A 416 -16.75 -47.41 20.33
C LEU A 416 -17.52 -48.28 21.32
N GLN A 417 -17.20 -48.20 22.63
CA GLN A 417 -17.96 -48.89 23.67
C GLN A 417 -19.40 -48.37 23.77
N ALA A 418 -19.59 -47.04 23.70
CA ALA A 418 -20.92 -46.43 23.66
C ALA A 418 -21.72 -46.86 22.42
N LEU A 419 -21.08 -46.86 21.24
CA LEU A 419 -21.70 -47.32 20.00
C LEU A 419 -22.10 -48.80 20.06
N ARG A 420 -21.29 -49.67 20.66
CA ARG A 420 -21.66 -51.08 20.85
C ARG A 420 -22.91 -51.24 21.71
N ARG A 421 -23.02 -50.50 22.81
CA ARG A 421 -24.21 -50.52 23.68
C ARG A 421 -25.45 -49.98 22.96
N PHE A 422 -25.28 -48.93 22.17
CA PHE A 422 -26.33 -48.39 21.31
C PHE A 422 -26.80 -49.44 20.29
N ILE A 423 -25.90 -50.07 19.54
CA ILE A 423 -26.24 -51.09 18.53
C ILE A 423 -26.94 -52.29 19.18
N ALA A 424 -26.49 -52.73 20.35
CA ALA A 424 -27.10 -53.84 21.07
C ALA A 424 -28.57 -53.55 21.46
N ARG A 425 -28.93 -52.28 21.71
CA ARG A 425 -30.28 -51.89 22.14
C ARG A 425 -31.18 -51.42 21.00
N ARG A 426 -30.63 -50.73 20.00
CA ARG A 426 -31.37 -50.01 18.95
C ARG A 426 -31.19 -50.62 17.55
N GLY A 427 -30.32 -51.63 17.44
CA GLY A 427 -29.95 -52.23 16.16
C GLY A 427 -28.86 -51.44 15.45
N LYS A 428 -28.26 -52.07 14.42
CA LYS A 428 -27.15 -51.49 13.67
C LYS A 428 -27.65 -50.37 12.75
N PRO A 429 -27.12 -49.12 12.85
CA PRO A 429 -27.44 -48.05 11.91
C PRO A 429 -26.86 -48.39 10.52
N ARG A 430 -27.54 -47.93 9.46
CA ARG A 430 -27.03 -47.95 8.08
C ARG A 430 -26.07 -46.78 7.85
N ILE A 431 -26.46 -45.60 8.33
CA ILE A 431 -25.67 -44.37 8.25
C ILE A 431 -25.44 -43.83 9.66
N LEU A 432 -24.19 -43.55 9.98
CA LEU A 432 -23.80 -42.82 11.20
C LEU A 432 -23.10 -41.53 10.78
N GLN A 433 -23.72 -40.38 11.04
CA GLN A 433 -23.15 -39.07 10.74
C GLN A 433 -22.57 -38.45 12.00
N LEU A 434 -21.37 -37.90 11.88
CA LEU A 434 -20.60 -37.28 12.96
C LEU A 434 -20.21 -35.88 12.51
N ASP A 435 -20.14 -34.94 13.45
CA ASP A 435 -19.37 -33.73 13.25
C ASP A 435 -17.87 -34.06 13.38
N ASN A 436 -17.01 -33.22 12.79
CA ASN A 436 -15.60 -33.57 12.55
C ASN A 436 -14.75 -33.43 13.84
N PHE A 437 -15.05 -34.22 14.85
CA PHE A 437 -14.37 -34.23 16.13
C PHE A 437 -12.95 -34.80 16.00
N LYS A 438 -11.94 -34.08 16.53
CA LYS A 438 -10.51 -34.46 16.47
C LYS A 438 -10.22 -35.89 16.98
N SER A 439 -11.07 -36.43 17.85
CA SER A 439 -10.91 -37.75 18.49
C SER A 439 -11.00 -38.95 17.54
N PHE A 440 -11.53 -38.80 16.32
CA PHE A 440 -11.61 -39.86 15.32
C PHE A 440 -10.49 -39.82 14.27
N LYS A 441 -9.57 -38.84 14.32
CA LYS A 441 -8.48 -38.66 13.34
C LYS A 441 -7.17 -39.40 13.65
N LYS A 442 -7.16 -40.43 14.51
CA LYS A 442 -5.93 -41.26 14.67
C LYS A 442 -5.82 -42.30 13.54
N ARG A 443 -5.11 -41.95 12.46
CA ARG A 443 -4.51 -42.88 11.47
C ARG A 443 -2.98 -42.65 11.46
N HIS A 444 -2.22 -43.74 11.33
CA HIS A 444 -0.75 -43.85 11.48
C HIS A 444 0.08 -42.84 10.66
N PRO A 445 1.27 -42.42 11.16
CA PRO A 445 2.15 -41.51 10.45
C PRO A 445 3.04 -42.28 9.45
N HIS A 446 2.95 -41.95 8.16
CA HIS A 446 4.05 -42.18 7.23
C HIS A 446 4.25 -40.96 6.33
N HIS A 447 5.53 -40.60 6.21
CA HIS A 447 6.16 -39.53 5.43
C HIS A 447 5.49 -39.15 4.11
N ARG A 448 5.46 -37.85 3.80
CA ARG A 448 6.28 -37.23 2.73
C ARG A 448 6.10 -35.71 2.66
N ASN A 449 7.25 -35.04 2.52
CA ASN A 449 7.41 -33.65 2.09
C ASN A 449 6.88 -33.47 0.65
N ASP A 450 6.10 -32.42 0.38
CA ASP A 450 6.44 -31.27 -0.50
C ASP A 450 5.17 -30.47 -0.88
N PRO A 451 5.17 -29.12 -0.87
CA PRO A 451 3.99 -28.30 -1.12
C PRO A 451 4.06 -27.57 -2.48
N ALA A 452 3.63 -28.21 -3.57
CA ALA A 452 3.19 -27.51 -4.77
C ALA A 452 2.49 -28.47 -5.74
N LYS A 453 1.40 -28.01 -6.35
CA LYS A 453 0.47 -28.71 -7.29
C LYS A 453 -0.67 -29.46 -6.62
N GLN A 454 -1.81 -28.79 -6.48
CA GLN A 454 -3.13 -29.41 -6.59
C GLN A 454 -4.21 -28.34 -6.73
N THR A 455 -4.56 -28.03 -7.98
CA THR A 455 -5.83 -27.42 -8.33
C THR A 455 -6.47 -28.33 -9.39
N GLU A 456 -7.72 -28.71 -9.18
CA GLU A 456 -8.72 -29.15 -10.17
C GLU A 456 -8.89 -30.61 -10.66
N GLU A 457 -8.20 -31.64 -10.14
CA GLU A 457 -8.48 -33.05 -10.55
C GLU A 457 -8.83 -34.04 -9.41
N ARG A 458 -9.36 -33.57 -8.28
CA ARG A 458 -9.58 -34.43 -7.08
C ARG A 458 -11.02 -34.85 -6.75
N ALA A 459 -12.00 -34.57 -7.62
CA ALA A 459 -13.40 -34.90 -7.35
C ALA A 459 -13.81 -36.32 -7.79
N THR A 460 -13.15 -36.91 -8.79
CA THR A 460 -13.54 -38.20 -9.39
C THR A 460 -12.71 -39.39 -8.91
N GLU A 461 -11.43 -39.21 -8.54
CA GLU A 461 -10.57 -40.29 -8.05
C GLU A 461 -10.84 -40.73 -6.59
N ASN A 462 -11.54 -39.90 -5.80
CA ASN A 462 -11.85 -40.21 -4.40
C ASN A 462 -13.02 -41.19 -4.21
N ARG A 463 -13.70 -41.59 -5.29
CA ARG A 463 -14.79 -42.57 -5.21
C ARG A 463 -14.26 -44.02 -5.17
N GLU A 464 -13.13 -44.32 -5.80
CA GLU A 464 -12.59 -45.68 -5.88
C GLU A 464 -11.53 -46.01 -4.82
N ARG A 465 -10.91 -45.00 -4.19
CA ARG A 465 -9.82 -45.24 -3.22
C ARG A 465 -10.27 -45.49 -1.78
N VAL A 466 -11.54 -45.23 -1.46
CA VAL A 466 -12.11 -45.49 -0.13
C VAL A 466 -12.49 -46.96 0.06
N GLU A 467 -12.73 -47.71 -1.02
CA GLU A 467 -13.11 -49.13 -0.96
C GLU A 467 -11.94 -50.07 -0.60
N LYS A 468 -10.69 -49.72 -0.90
CA LYS A 468 -9.52 -50.61 -0.69
C LYS A 468 -8.76 -50.42 0.62
N GLY A 469 -9.20 -49.51 1.50
CA GLY A 469 -8.45 -49.12 2.71
C GLY A 469 -8.82 -49.82 4.03
N TRP A 470 -9.74 -50.80 4.00
CA TRP A 470 -10.24 -51.50 5.21
C TRP A 470 -10.09 -53.02 5.15
N SER A 471 -9.30 -53.55 4.21
CA SER A 471 -8.93 -54.96 4.12
C SER A 471 -7.64 -55.35 4.88
N GLY A 472 -7.08 -54.44 5.70
CA GLY A 472 -5.70 -54.55 6.20
C GLY A 472 -5.49 -54.48 7.73
N CYS A 473 -6.41 -54.97 8.56
CA CYS A 473 -6.18 -55.10 10.01
C CYS A 473 -6.70 -56.43 10.55
N LEU A 474 -6.01 -57.51 10.17
CA LEU A 474 -6.26 -58.88 10.62
C LEU A 474 -5.33 -59.48 11.72
N PRO A 475 -4.36 -58.80 12.40
CA PRO A 475 -3.51 -59.53 13.36
C PRO A 475 -4.02 -59.60 14.81
N CYS A 476 -4.90 -58.72 15.29
CA CYS A 476 -5.24 -58.68 16.74
C CYS A 476 -6.43 -59.58 17.15
N LEU A 477 -7.14 -60.19 16.20
CA LEU A 477 -8.27 -61.09 16.45
C LEU A 477 -7.87 -62.57 16.60
N HIS A 478 -6.61 -62.93 16.36
CA HIS A 478 -6.14 -64.31 16.49
C HIS A 478 -5.90 -64.74 17.94
N HIS A 479 -5.50 -63.80 18.81
CA HIS A 479 -5.22 -64.11 20.22
C HIS A 479 -6.49 -64.27 21.06
N CYS A 480 -7.59 -63.61 20.68
CA CYS A 480 -8.88 -63.70 21.38
C CYS A 480 -9.73 -64.92 20.94
N ARG A 481 -9.30 -65.65 19.91
CA ARG A 481 -10.03 -66.81 19.34
C ARG A 481 -9.88 -68.10 20.17
N LYS A 482 -8.95 -68.15 21.13
CA LYS A 482 -8.66 -69.35 21.95
C LYS A 482 -9.42 -69.44 23.29
N GLN A 483 -10.13 -68.41 23.73
CA GLN A 483 -10.73 -68.40 25.08
C GLN A 483 -12.26 -68.52 25.16
N LEU A 484 -13.00 -68.50 24.03
CA LEU A 484 -14.47 -68.53 24.06
C LEU A 484 -15.07 -69.40 22.94
N MET A 485 -14.59 -70.65 22.84
CA MET A 485 -15.31 -71.72 22.16
C MET A 485 -16.03 -72.57 23.21
N HIS A 486 -17.20 -72.13 23.68
CA HIS A 486 -18.22 -73.06 24.17
C HIS A 486 -19.62 -72.45 24.06
N ARG A 487 -20.41 -73.10 23.18
CA ARG A 487 -21.88 -73.20 23.10
C ARG A 487 -22.70 -72.01 22.55
N SER A 488 -23.19 -72.29 21.34
CA SER A 488 -24.46 -71.88 20.71
C SER A 488 -24.74 -70.39 20.49
N MET A 489 -24.20 -69.86 19.39
CA MET A 489 -24.96 -69.06 18.40
C MET A 489 -24.08 -68.81 17.16
N ALA A 490 -23.61 -69.90 16.56
CA ALA A 490 -22.87 -69.87 15.30
C ALA A 490 -23.83 -70.28 14.17
N ARG A 491 -24.64 -69.34 13.68
CA ARG A 491 -25.37 -69.40 12.40
C ARG A 491 -26.12 -68.08 12.20
N GLN A 492 -25.41 -67.07 11.70
CA GLN A 492 -25.90 -65.87 10.99
C GLN A 492 -24.88 -64.72 11.15
N CYS A 493 -23.66 -64.90 10.66
CA CYS A 493 -22.71 -63.79 10.53
C CYS A 493 -21.66 -64.15 9.47
N SER A 494 -22.12 -64.31 8.23
CA SER A 494 -21.30 -64.39 7.03
C SER A 494 -21.74 -63.27 6.09
N GLY A 495 -21.33 -62.04 6.42
CA GLY A 495 -21.59 -60.85 5.62
C GLY A 495 -20.58 -59.77 5.98
N GLY A 496 -19.72 -59.42 5.02
CA GLY A 496 -18.65 -58.44 5.17
C GLY A 496 -19.14 -57.08 5.68
N LEU A 497 -18.38 -56.49 6.59
CA LEU A 497 -18.65 -55.20 7.23
C LEU A 497 -18.29 -54.03 6.31
N ILE A 498 -19.27 -53.33 5.75
CA ILE A 498 -19.08 -52.03 5.09
C ILE A 498 -19.87 -50.97 5.87
N PHE A 499 -19.19 -49.91 6.33
CA PHE A 499 -19.77 -48.70 6.91
C PHE A 499 -19.62 -47.56 5.90
N GLN A 500 -20.67 -46.78 5.64
CA GLN A 500 -20.54 -45.48 5.00
C GLN A 500 -20.39 -44.40 6.09
N LEU A 501 -19.14 -44.05 6.41
CA LEU A 501 -18.84 -42.85 7.19
C LEU A 501 -18.88 -41.63 6.26
N ARG A 502 -19.83 -40.71 6.47
CA ARG A 502 -19.82 -39.40 5.82
C ARG A 502 -19.27 -38.36 6.80
N LEU A 503 -18.05 -37.91 6.56
CA LEU A 503 -17.46 -36.74 7.21
C LEU A 503 -17.86 -35.49 6.41
N HIS A 504 -18.59 -34.57 7.02
CA HIS A 504 -18.78 -33.24 6.45
C HIS A 504 -17.69 -32.31 7.00
N THR A 505 -16.77 -31.88 6.13
CA THR A 505 -15.98 -30.68 6.36
C THR A 505 -16.88 -29.48 6.14
N ALA A 506 -17.28 -28.80 7.21
CA ALA A 506 -17.65 -27.40 7.07
C ALA A 506 -16.36 -26.63 6.75
N CYS A 507 -16.15 -26.30 5.47
CA CYS A 507 -15.28 -25.18 5.14
C CYS A 507 -15.97 -23.93 5.69
N VAL A 508 -15.37 -23.33 6.72
CA VAL A 508 -15.61 -21.93 7.09
C VAL A 508 -14.61 -21.10 6.31
#